data_AF-W4F867-F1
#
_entry.id   AF-W4F867-F1
#
_cell.length_a   1.000
_cell.length_b   1.000
_cell.length_c   1.000
_cell.angle_alpha   90.00
_cell.angle_beta   90.00
_cell.angle_gamma   90.00
#
_symmetry.space_group_name_H-M   'P 1'
#
loop_
_entity.id
_entity.type
_entity.pdbx_description
1 polymer ?
#
loop_
_entity_poly.entity_id
_entity_poly.type
_entity_poly.pdbx_seq_one_letter_code
_entity_poly.pdbx_strand_id
1 'polypeptide(L)'
;MVSASANRNDNHQPEVASKFCWKATHTRGVGRVPGSCAAGQERLGLLCYEKCPLGMTRVGLDCYSICPPDLEDQGLYCRKAEYGRGVGYPWTFYDHLNAIDMFQRCEEDYGRTTAKNGGGCVPQVLAELSSG
;
A
#
# COMPACT_ATOMS: atom_id res chain seq x y z
N MET A 1 -13.93 32.29 -58.52
CA MET A 1 -12.72 31.55 -58.95
C MET A 1 -11.94 31.16 -57.69
N VAL A 2 -11.37 29.94 -57.69
CA VAL A 2 -10.48 29.31 -56.69
C VAL A 2 -11.21 28.82 -55.41
N SER A 3 -11.56 27.52 -55.24
CA SER A 3 -10.74 26.31 -54.92
C SER A 3 -10.09 26.35 -53.53
N ALA A 4 -10.00 25.31 -52.69
CA ALA A 4 -10.43 23.91 -52.73
C ALA A 4 -10.43 23.35 -51.27
N SER A 5 -11.03 22.17 -51.13
CA SER A 5 -11.30 21.35 -49.95
C SER A 5 -10.09 20.95 -49.08
N ALA A 6 -10.32 20.73 -47.78
CA ALA A 6 -10.01 19.48 -47.07
C ALA A 6 -10.39 19.59 -45.59
N ASN A 7 -11.39 18.84 -45.13
CA ASN A 7 -11.42 18.37 -43.74
C ASN A 7 -11.81 16.90 -43.78
N ARG A 8 -10.78 16.10 -44.04
CA ARG A 8 -10.81 14.66 -43.95
C ARG A 8 -10.80 14.30 -42.48
N ASN A 9 -11.79 13.56 -42.02
CA ASN A 9 -11.67 12.62 -40.91
C ASN A 9 -12.64 11.48 -41.20
N ASP A 10 -12.07 10.31 -41.48
CA ASP A 10 -12.74 9.11 -41.96
C ASP A 10 -13.78 8.61 -40.94
N ASN A 11 -15.06 8.72 -41.31
CA ASN A 11 -16.17 8.09 -40.60
C ASN A 11 -16.39 6.68 -41.17
N HIS A 12 -15.84 5.67 -40.49
CA HIS A 12 -16.44 4.35 -40.49
C HIS A 12 -17.57 4.33 -39.42
N GLN A 13 -18.79 4.58 -39.91
CA GLN A 13 -20.13 4.29 -39.36
C GLN A 13 -20.14 3.01 -38.48
N PRO A 14 -21.04 2.80 -37.47
CA PRO A 14 -22.46 3.07 -37.68
C PRO A 14 -23.38 3.41 -36.48
N GLU A 15 -24.60 3.74 -36.89
CA GLU A 15 -25.83 4.00 -36.16
C GLU A 15 -26.12 3.04 -34.99
N VAL A 16 -26.07 3.56 -33.76
CA VAL A 16 -27.16 3.47 -32.76
C VAL A 16 -27.01 4.72 -31.88
N ALA A 17 -27.85 5.74 -32.10
CA ALA A 17 -27.85 6.95 -31.28
C ALA A 17 -28.45 6.67 -29.89
N SER A 18 -27.69 5.94 -29.07
CA SER A 18 -27.90 5.92 -27.63
C SER A 18 -27.68 7.35 -27.11
N LYS A 19 -28.68 7.89 -26.40
CA LYS A 19 -28.61 9.24 -25.82
C LYS A 19 -27.61 9.25 -24.66
N PHE A 20 -26.33 9.38 -24.98
CA PHE A 20 -25.30 9.69 -23.99
C PHE A 20 -25.25 11.21 -23.78
N CYS A 21 -25.54 11.65 -22.57
CA CYS A 21 -25.39 13.04 -22.17
C CYS A 21 -24.06 13.19 -21.44
N TRP A 22 -23.05 13.74 -22.12
CA TRP A 22 -21.79 14.12 -21.48
C TRP A 22 -22.00 15.40 -20.68
N LYS A 23 -21.53 15.42 -19.42
CA LYS A 23 -21.44 16.69 -18.69
C LYS A 23 -20.47 17.59 -19.43
N ALA A 24 -20.87 18.83 -19.71
CA ALA A 24 -19.97 19.81 -20.30
C ALA A 24 -18.76 20.02 -19.38
N THR A 25 -17.57 19.65 -19.87
CA THR A 25 -16.31 19.83 -19.14
C THR A 25 -15.84 21.27 -19.31
N HIS A 26 -15.49 21.93 -18.20
CA HIS A 26 -14.74 23.20 -18.24
C HIS A 26 -13.28 22.92 -17.87
N THR A 27 -12.36 23.63 -18.53
CA THR A 27 -10.93 23.52 -18.24
C THR A 27 -10.53 24.51 -17.14
N ARG A 28 -9.43 24.23 -16.43
CA ARG A 28 -8.93 25.11 -15.34
C ARG A 28 -8.17 26.36 -15.84
N GLY A 29 -8.20 26.65 -17.15
CA GLY A 29 -7.44 27.74 -17.77
C GLY A 29 -5.92 27.54 -17.72
N VAL A 30 -5.16 28.59 -18.05
CA VAL A 30 -3.68 28.60 -17.98
C VAL A 30 -3.26 29.05 -16.57
N GLY A 31 -2.54 28.21 -15.84
CA GLY A 31 -2.01 28.54 -14.51
C GLY A 31 -0.96 29.65 -14.57
N ARG A 32 -0.93 30.52 -13.55
CA ARG A 32 0.11 31.55 -13.38
C ARG A 32 1.08 31.14 -12.28
N VAL A 33 2.38 31.29 -12.54
CA VAL A 33 3.44 31.05 -11.56
C VAL A 33 3.48 32.21 -10.55
N PRO A 34 3.36 31.95 -9.24
CA PRO A 34 3.47 33.00 -8.23
C PRO A 34 4.90 33.57 -8.18
N GLY A 35 5.01 34.89 -8.04
CA GLY A 35 6.30 35.59 -7.92
C GLY A 35 6.99 35.38 -6.56
N SER A 36 6.19 35.19 -5.50
CA SER A 36 6.65 34.94 -4.13
C SER A 36 5.63 34.10 -3.38
N CYS A 37 6.08 33.39 -2.34
CA CYS A 37 5.22 32.60 -1.46
C CYS A 37 4.74 33.41 -0.25
N ALA A 38 3.57 33.06 0.27
CA ALA A 38 3.03 33.69 1.47
C ALA A 38 3.84 33.29 2.72
N ALA A 39 3.63 33.99 3.83
CA ALA A 39 4.21 33.60 5.12
C ALA A 39 3.75 32.18 5.50
N GLY A 40 4.67 31.34 5.98
CA GLY A 40 4.40 29.93 6.30
C GLY A 40 4.42 28.98 5.10
N GLN A 41 4.62 29.50 3.89
CA GLN A 41 4.86 28.69 2.70
C GLN A 41 6.33 28.69 2.31
N GLU A 42 6.73 27.69 1.53
CA GLU A 42 8.02 27.58 0.89
C GLU A 42 7.87 27.33 -0.61
N ARG A 43 8.87 27.76 -1.38
CA ARG A 43 8.87 27.59 -2.83
C ARG A 43 9.50 26.26 -3.19
N LEU A 44 8.72 25.37 -3.79
CA LEU A 44 9.21 24.14 -4.39
C LEU A 44 9.05 24.24 -5.91
N GLY A 45 10.18 24.39 -6.59
CA GLY A 45 10.22 24.65 -8.02
C GLY A 45 9.56 25.98 -8.39
N LEU A 46 8.45 25.89 -9.14
CA LEU A 46 7.69 27.05 -9.61
C LEU A 46 6.43 27.34 -8.76
N LEU A 47 6.15 26.55 -7.72
CA LEU A 47 4.92 26.67 -6.93
C LEU A 47 5.25 26.88 -5.45
N CYS A 48 4.25 27.38 -4.72
CA CYS A 48 4.32 27.62 -3.29
C CYS A 48 3.52 26.55 -2.56
N TYR A 49 4.18 25.86 -1.63
CA TYR A 49 3.57 24.83 -0.79
C TYR A 49 3.64 25.27 0.67
N GLU A 50 2.70 24.81 1.47
CA GLU A 50 2.78 24.99 2.92
C GLU A 50 4.03 24.29 3.46
N LYS A 51 4.65 24.86 4.49
CA LYS A 51 5.75 24.19 5.19
C LYS A 51 5.20 22.98 5.95
N CYS A 52 6.00 21.93 6.06
CA CYS A 52 5.61 20.80 6.86
C CYS A 52 5.48 21.19 8.34
N PRO A 53 4.43 20.70 9.04
CA PRO A 53 4.29 20.92 10.47
C PRO A 53 5.45 20.26 11.23
N LEU A 54 5.65 20.69 12.47
CA LEU A 54 6.72 20.16 13.33
C LEU A 54 6.60 18.64 13.48
N GLY A 55 7.73 17.93 13.35
CA GLY A 55 7.79 16.47 13.46
C GLY A 55 7.40 15.70 12.18
N MET A 56 7.18 16.40 11.07
CA MET A 56 7.00 15.79 9.75
C MET A 56 8.17 16.13 8.83
N THR A 57 8.45 15.23 7.89
CA THR A 57 9.46 15.42 6.85
C THR A 57 8.82 15.59 5.49
N ARG A 58 9.45 16.36 4.60
CA ARG A 58 8.97 16.53 3.22
C ARG A 58 9.52 15.42 2.34
N VAL A 59 8.64 14.71 1.65
CA VAL A 59 9.00 13.77 0.57
C VAL A 59 8.23 14.20 -0.68
N GLY A 60 8.95 14.70 -1.68
CA GLY A 60 8.34 15.30 -2.86
C GLY A 60 7.61 16.62 -2.52
N LEU A 61 6.30 16.65 -2.74
CA LEU A 61 5.45 17.82 -2.48
C LEU A 61 4.64 17.69 -1.18
N ASP A 62 4.59 16.50 -0.62
CA ASP A 62 3.76 16.17 0.54
C ASP A 62 4.61 16.05 1.83
N CYS A 63 3.93 16.13 2.97
CA CYS A 63 4.52 15.96 4.29
C CYS A 63 4.17 14.58 4.85
N TYR A 64 5.21 13.87 5.30
CA TYR A 64 5.12 12.52 5.84
C TYR A 64 5.46 12.54 7.33
N SER A 65 4.73 11.74 8.10
CA SER A 65 5.05 11.50 9.52
C SER A 65 6.37 10.76 9.64
N ILE A 66 7.23 11.19 10.56
CA ILE A 66 8.46 10.46 10.89
C ILE A 66 8.08 9.20 11.65
N CYS A 67 8.52 8.03 11.19
CA CYS A 67 8.25 6.77 11.88
C CYS A 67 8.98 6.74 13.24
N PRO A 68 8.30 6.35 14.33
CA PRO A 68 8.95 6.12 15.61
C PRO A 68 9.98 4.97 15.50
N PRO A 69 10.97 4.92 16.40
CA PRO A 69 12.12 4.01 16.27
C PRO A 69 11.76 2.51 16.32
N ASP A 70 10.55 2.15 16.72
CA ASP A 70 10.04 0.78 16.76
C ASP A 70 9.29 0.35 15.48
N LEU A 71 9.15 1.25 14.51
CA LEU A 71 8.47 1.00 13.25
C LEU A 71 9.41 1.21 12.05
N GLU A 72 9.29 0.33 11.07
CA GLU A 72 9.95 0.44 9.78
C GLU A 72 9.14 1.35 8.85
N ASP A 73 9.83 2.26 8.16
CA ASP A 73 9.24 3.13 7.14
C ASP A 73 9.06 2.37 5.83
N GLN A 74 7.80 2.25 5.38
CA GLN A 74 7.41 1.64 4.10
C GLN A 74 7.00 2.70 3.06
N GLY A 75 7.41 3.95 3.27
CA GLY A 75 7.16 5.11 2.41
C GLY A 75 5.83 5.79 2.69
N LEU A 76 4.71 5.08 2.56
CA LEU A 76 3.36 5.63 2.81
C LEU A 76 2.86 5.42 4.25
N TYR A 77 3.43 4.46 4.98
CA TYR A 77 3.03 4.11 6.34
C TYR A 77 4.19 3.49 7.13
N CYS A 78 4.08 3.54 8.45
CA CYS A 78 5.00 2.89 9.37
C CYS A 78 4.47 1.50 9.73
N ARG A 79 5.32 0.49 9.70
CA ARG A 79 4.95 -0.91 9.96
C ARG A 79 5.84 -1.50 11.05
N LYS A 80 5.27 -2.32 11.95
CA LYS A 80 6.09 -3.11 12.89
C LYS A 80 6.92 -4.13 12.11
N ALA A 81 8.12 -4.42 12.62
CA ALA A 81 8.95 -5.49 12.09
C ALA A 81 8.13 -6.79 12.00
N GLU A 82 8.29 -7.49 10.88
CA GLU A 82 7.70 -8.81 10.71
C GLU A 82 8.35 -9.76 11.71
N TYR A 83 7.53 -10.38 12.56
CA TYR A 83 7.97 -11.50 13.39
C TYR A 83 7.32 -12.77 12.87
N GLY A 84 8.12 -13.83 12.75
CA GLY A 84 7.60 -15.15 12.43
C GLY A 84 6.67 -15.60 13.55
N ARG A 85 5.47 -16.07 13.22
CA ARG A 85 4.56 -16.73 14.18
C ARG A 85 4.99 -18.18 14.49
N GLY A 86 6.30 -18.44 14.46
CA GLY A 86 6.87 -19.78 14.51
C GLY A 86 6.52 -20.66 13.30
N VAL A 87 6.97 -21.91 13.34
CA VAL A 87 6.47 -22.97 12.47
C VAL A 87 5.16 -23.52 13.06
N GLY A 88 4.07 -23.43 12.30
CA GLY A 88 2.81 -24.09 12.63
C GLY A 88 2.82 -25.54 12.16
N TYR A 89 2.12 -26.43 12.84
CA TYR A 89 1.95 -27.80 12.39
C TYR A 89 0.79 -27.84 11.36
N PRO A 90 0.99 -28.40 10.16
CA PRO A 90 0.00 -28.31 9.09
C PRO A 90 -1.23 -29.18 9.37
N TRP A 91 -2.37 -28.65 8.96
CA TRP A 91 -3.62 -29.39 8.88
C TRP A 91 -3.53 -30.52 7.87
N THR A 92 -4.03 -31.70 8.24
CA THR A 92 -4.24 -32.81 7.32
C THR A 92 -5.72 -33.08 7.15
N PHE A 93 -6.05 -33.87 6.13
CA PHE A 93 -7.43 -34.24 5.82
C PHE A 93 -8.11 -35.09 6.91
N TYR A 94 -7.34 -35.62 7.87
CA TYR A 94 -7.86 -36.37 9.00
C TYR A 94 -8.18 -35.48 10.22
N ASP A 95 -7.86 -34.19 10.16
CA ASP A 95 -8.15 -33.26 11.24
C ASP A 95 -9.57 -32.70 11.10
N HIS A 96 -10.34 -32.68 12.19
CA HIS A 96 -11.62 -31.97 12.28
C HIS A 96 -11.41 -30.47 12.24
N LEU A 97 -12.40 -29.66 11.80
CA LEU A 97 -12.37 -28.17 11.68
C LEU A 97 -12.17 -27.39 13.02
N ASN A 98 -11.48 -27.96 14.00
CA ASN A 98 -10.89 -27.30 15.16
C ASN A 98 -9.36 -27.50 15.22
N ALA A 99 -8.64 -26.63 15.91
CA ALA A 99 -7.18 -26.77 16.00
C ALA A 99 -6.69 -27.96 16.88
N ILE A 100 -7.60 -28.74 17.49
CA ILE A 100 -7.27 -29.73 18.53
C ILE A 100 -6.49 -30.90 17.93
N ASP A 101 -6.97 -31.48 16.83
CA ASP A 101 -6.36 -32.67 16.22
C ASP A 101 -4.97 -32.37 15.66
N MET A 102 -4.81 -31.17 15.10
CA MET A 102 -3.53 -30.63 14.65
C MET A 102 -2.53 -30.56 15.81
N PHE A 103 -2.96 -30.11 17.00
CA PHE A 103 -2.10 -30.06 18.19
C PHE A 103 -1.83 -31.44 18.78
N GLN A 104 -2.83 -32.33 18.79
CA GLN A 104 -2.67 -33.69 19.31
C GLN A 104 -1.63 -34.48 18.50
N ARG A 105 -1.69 -34.41 17.16
CA ARG A 105 -0.67 -35.04 16.29
C ARG A 105 0.73 -34.47 16.52
N CYS A 106 0.84 -33.17 16.72
CA CYS A 106 2.13 -32.59 17.05
C CYS A 106 2.65 -33.03 18.44
N GLU A 107 1.78 -33.16 19.44
CA GLU A 107 2.15 -33.71 20.76
C GLU A 107 2.59 -35.18 20.66
N GLU A 108 2.02 -35.95 19.74
CA GLU A 108 2.41 -37.34 19.45
C GLU A 108 3.78 -37.43 18.76
N ASP A 109 4.04 -36.58 17.76
CA ASP A 109 5.31 -36.59 17.00
C ASP A 109 6.49 -36.04 17.81
N TYR A 110 6.27 -35.02 18.65
CA TYR A 110 7.36 -34.25 19.30
C TYR A 110 7.30 -34.22 20.83
N GLY A 111 6.25 -34.76 21.45
CA GLY A 111 6.06 -34.75 22.90
C GLY A 111 5.54 -33.40 23.44
N ARG A 112 4.81 -33.44 24.57
CA ARG A 112 4.08 -32.30 25.16
C ARG A 112 4.93 -31.12 25.69
N THR A 113 6.26 -31.14 25.59
CA THR A 113 7.13 -30.19 26.31
C THR A 113 7.46 -28.89 25.57
N THR A 114 7.09 -28.73 24.30
CA THR A 114 7.48 -27.57 23.47
C THR A 114 6.42 -26.48 23.34
N ALA A 115 5.71 -26.18 24.43
CA ALA A 115 4.91 -24.96 24.55
C ALA A 115 5.71 -23.87 25.28
N LYS A 116 6.81 -23.40 24.69
CA LYS A 116 7.41 -22.13 25.11
C LYS A 116 7.46 -21.16 23.94
N ASN A 117 6.75 -20.05 24.15
CA ASN A 117 6.60 -18.86 23.32
C ASN A 117 5.54 -18.94 22.22
N GLY A 118 4.28 -18.77 22.66
CA GLY A 118 3.27 -18.07 21.86
C GLY A 118 2.88 -18.72 20.53
N GLY A 119 2.11 -19.82 20.60
CA GLY A 119 1.12 -20.12 19.56
C GLY A 119 1.51 -21.10 18.45
N GLY A 120 2.50 -21.96 18.66
CA GLY A 120 2.84 -22.99 17.68
C GLY A 120 3.40 -24.24 18.35
N CYS A 121 3.08 -25.38 17.76
CA CYS A 121 3.63 -26.66 18.16
C CYS A 121 4.96 -26.83 17.39
N VAL A 122 6.07 -26.51 18.04
CA VAL A 122 7.40 -26.36 17.41
C VAL A 122 8.25 -27.61 17.72
N PRO A 123 8.88 -28.26 16.72
CA PRO A 123 9.83 -29.33 16.97
C PRO A 123 11.02 -28.82 17.78
N GLN A 124 11.43 -29.58 18.81
CA GLN A 124 12.46 -29.18 19.78
C GLN A 124 13.82 -28.82 19.12
N VAL A 125 14.11 -29.37 17.94
CA VAL A 125 15.35 -29.12 17.17
C VAL A 125 15.37 -27.74 16.49
N LEU A 126 14.21 -27.11 16.26
CA LEU A 126 14.11 -25.78 15.62
C LEU A 126 13.93 -24.63 16.61
N ALA A 127 13.65 -24.91 17.89
CA ALA A 127 13.54 -23.87 18.91
C ALA A 127 14.88 -23.14 19.15
N GLU A 128 16.01 -23.81 18.92
CA GLU A 128 17.35 -23.22 19.03
C GLU A 128 17.71 -22.31 17.84
N LEU A 129 17.04 -22.44 16.70
CA LEU A 129 17.32 -21.63 15.50
C LEU A 129 16.56 -20.29 15.47
N SER A 130 15.59 -20.09 16.38
CA SER A 130 14.81 -18.85 16.49
C SER A 130 15.37 -17.87 17.54
N SER A 131 16.43 -18.24 18.25
CA SER A 131 17.04 -17.45 19.34
C SER A 131 18.46 -16.97 19.04
N GLY A 132 18.90 -17.06 17.78
CA GLY A 132 20.15 -16.47 17.26
C GLY A 132 19.91 -15.18 16.52
#